data_AF-A0A7Z1R2S0-F1
#
_entry.id   AF-A0A7Z1R2S0-F1
#
_cell.length_a   1.000
_cell.length_b   1.000
_cell.length_c   1.000
_cell.angle_alpha   90.00
_cell.angle_beta   90.00
_cell.angle_gamma   90.00
#
_symmetry.space_group_name_H-M   'P 1'
#
loop_
_entity.id
_entity.type
_entity.pdbx_description
1 polymer ?
#
loop_
_entity_poly.entity_id
_entity_poly.type
_entity_poly.pdbx_seq_one_letter_code
_entity_poly.pdbx_strand_id
1 'polypeptide(L)'
;MAAGDGIQLDHLKVVDNDFLDVFMPYELRLAQRRAMVWGAEAPDLQPNAYVGLYLVRLEPAAGVEGPPWDTVGRTISGHTMSLLRKVLRDSDIPAVISDWEFLAVLRDVDPQRAFVVAQRFLTSAGESGELREAGLLTRVGYVIYPLSPQPNLPVERWHLLLDLARHMSERGRAAASGCGFGLLRGPNLVETGIPESDLVPLAFQNVDTLTKAGILQIQRIQVLSGMSPAG
;
A
#
# COMPACT_ATOMS: atom_id res chain seq x y z
N MET A 1 -44.59 18.58 0.19
CA MET A 1 -44.00 17.40 0.83
C MET A 1 -42.66 17.15 0.16
N ALA A 2 -41.59 17.51 0.86
CA ALA A 2 -40.22 17.22 0.43
C ALA A 2 -39.91 15.77 0.78
N ALA A 3 -39.51 14.98 -0.22
CA ALA A 3 -38.82 13.72 -0.01
C ALA A 3 -37.41 13.93 -0.57
N GLY A 4 -36.45 13.85 0.35
CA GLY A 4 -35.09 14.35 0.21
C GLY A 4 -34.32 13.71 -0.93
N ASP A 5 -33.65 14.61 -1.64
CA ASP A 5 -32.47 14.41 -2.45
C ASP A 5 -31.45 13.56 -1.66
N GLY A 6 -31.43 12.26 -1.95
CA GLY A 6 -30.37 11.38 -1.49
C GLY A 6 -29.13 11.72 -2.29
N ILE A 7 -28.28 12.59 -1.74
CA ILE A 7 -26.96 12.89 -2.29
C ILE A 7 -26.24 11.56 -2.53
N GLN A 8 -26.18 11.12 -3.79
CA GLN A 8 -25.30 10.05 -4.23
C GLN A 8 -23.88 10.49 -3.86
N LEU A 9 -23.25 9.77 -2.93
CA LEU A 9 -21.84 9.91 -2.57
C LEU A 9 -20.92 9.37 -3.68
N ASP A 10 -21.18 9.75 -4.94
CA ASP A 10 -20.42 9.38 -6.15
C ASP A 10 -19.16 10.27 -6.35
N HIS A 11 -18.83 11.13 -5.38
CA HIS A 11 -17.85 12.20 -5.58
C HIS A 11 -16.48 12.03 -4.92
N LEU A 12 -16.16 10.87 -4.33
CA LEU A 12 -14.76 10.58 -4.01
C LEU A 12 -14.07 10.04 -5.27
N LYS A 13 -13.41 10.95 -5.99
CA LYS A 13 -12.63 10.72 -7.22
C LYS A 13 -11.73 9.50 -7.04
N VAL A 14 -12.02 8.41 -7.76
CA VAL A 14 -10.96 7.45 -8.10
C VAL A 14 -9.97 8.24 -8.95
N VAL A 15 -8.72 8.32 -8.50
CA VAL A 15 -7.67 9.02 -9.24
C VAL A 15 -6.85 8.03 -10.07
N ASP A 16 -6.29 8.51 -11.16
CA ASP A 16 -5.48 7.74 -12.12
C ASP A 16 -4.00 8.13 -12.02
N ASN A 17 -3.16 7.56 -12.89
CA ASN A 17 -1.73 7.85 -12.93
C ASN A 17 -1.43 9.33 -13.20
N ASP A 18 -2.22 10.00 -14.07
CA ASP A 18 -2.02 11.42 -14.41
C ASP A 18 -2.19 12.31 -13.17
N PHE A 19 -3.16 12.00 -12.31
CA PHE A 19 -3.29 12.68 -11.02
C PHE A 19 -2.08 12.41 -10.11
N LEU A 20 -1.62 11.16 -10.03
CA LEU A 20 -0.48 10.78 -9.19
C LEU A 20 0.82 11.48 -9.61
N ASP A 21 1.04 11.70 -10.91
CA ASP A 21 2.21 12.41 -11.42
C ASP A 21 2.29 13.87 -10.93
N VAL A 22 1.15 14.50 -10.67
CA VAL A 22 1.09 15.84 -10.09
C VAL A 22 1.13 15.78 -8.56
N PHE A 23 0.40 14.82 -7.99
CA PHE A 23 0.13 14.73 -6.56
C PHE A 23 1.32 14.20 -5.75
N MET A 24 1.94 13.11 -6.20
CA MET A 24 2.99 12.42 -5.44
C MET A 24 4.24 13.27 -5.21
N PRO A 25 4.74 14.07 -6.18
CA PRO A 25 5.88 14.95 -5.92
C PRO A 25 5.63 15.95 -4.79
N TYR A 26 4.38 16.44 -4.66
CA TYR A 26 3.98 17.33 -3.58
C TYR A 26 3.99 16.60 -2.22
N GLU A 27 3.38 15.41 -2.14
CA GLU A 27 3.33 14.64 -0.90
C GLU A 27 4.72 14.22 -0.41
N LEU A 28 5.58 13.76 -1.32
CA LEU A 28 6.96 13.44 -0.96
C LEU A 28 7.67 14.67 -0.41
N ARG A 29 7.59 15.81 -1.09
CA ARG A 29 8.23 17.05 -0.61
C ARG A 29 7.71 17.47 0.77
N LEU A 30 6.42 17.28 1.04
CA LEU A 30 5.82 17.57 2.34
C LEU A 30 6.36 16.60 3.41
N ALA A 31 6.38 15.30 3.14
CA ALA A 31 6.92 14.29 4.03
C ALA A 31 8.41 14.54 4.34
N GLN A 32 9.22 14.88 3.33
CA GLN A 32 10.63 15.23 3.47
C GLN A 32 10.83 16.40 4.43
N ARG A 33 10.07 17.49 4.23
CA ARG A 33 10.14 18.67 5.09
C ARG A 33 9.75 18.34 6.52
N ARG A 34 8.66 17.61 6.70
CA ARG A 34 8.16 17.21 8.03
C ARG A 34 9.14 16.28 8.74
N ALA A 35 9.75 15.34 8.03
CA ALA A 35 10.78 14.46 8.57
C ALA A 35 12.04 15.24 9.01
N MET A 36 12.46 16.25 8.25
CA MET A 36 13.60 17.10 8.63
C MET A 36 13.29 18.01 9.83
N VAL A 37 12.06 18.50 9.96
CA VAL A 37 11.66 19.40 11.05
C VAL A 37 11.34 18.65 12.34
N TRP A 38 10.67 17.49 12.26
CA TRP A 38 10.20 16.75 13.44
C TRP A 38 11.00 15.49 13.77
N GLY A 39 11.91 15.06 12.88
CA GLY A 39 12.67 13.81 13.04
C GLY A 39 13.58 13.77 14.27
N ALA A 40 13.95 14.93 14.84
CA ALA A 40 14.85 15.03 15.99
C ALA A 40 14.17 15.42 17.32
N GLU A 41 13.01 16.09 17.30
CA GLU A 41 12.53 16.82 18.48
C GLU A 41 11.17 16.36 19.04
N ALA A 42 10.40 15.52 18.34
CA ALA A 42 9.08 15.10 18.80
C ALA A 42 8.68 13.70 18.28
N PRO A 43 9.02 12.62 19.02
CA PRO A 43 8.65 11.24 18.69
C PRO A 43 7.14 11.06 18.45
N ASP A 44 6.31 11.77 19.21
CA ASP A 44 4.84 11.69 19.12
C ASP A 44 4.26 12.36 17.86
N LEU A 45 5.01 13.27 17.22
CA LEU A 45 4.63 13.95 15.97
C LEU A 45 5.19 13.25 14.73
N GLN A 46 6.00 12.21 14.91
CA GLN A 46 6.59 11.43 13.82
C GLN A 46 5.59 10.86 12.82
N PRO A 47 4.36 10.41 13.19
CA PRO A 47 3.40 9.91 12.21
C PRO A 47 3.15 10.90 11.07
N ASN A 48 3.10 12.20 11.37
CA ASN A 48 2.83 13.25 10.37
C ASN A 48 3.92 13.35 9.29
N ALA A 49 5.12 12.80 9.55
CA ALA A 49 6.23 12.82 8.62
C ALA A 49 6.23 11.65 7.63
N TYR A 50 5.35 10.65 7.82
CA TYR A 50 5.34 9.46 6.97
C TYR A 50 4.15 9.42 6.02
N VAL A 51 4.44 8.94 4.82
CA VAL A 51 3.48 8.61 3.77
C VAL A 51 3.59 7.13 3.48
N GLY A 52 2.46 6.44 3.47
CA GLY A 52 2.38 5.03 3.11
C GLY A 52 1.89 4.86 1.69
N LEU A 53 2.60 4.08 0.88
CA LEU A 53 2.15 3.68 -0.46
C LEU A 53 1.74 2.21 -0.39
N TYR A 54 0.44 1.93 -0.53
CA TYR A 54 -0.12 0.57 -0.42
C TYR A 54 -0.64 0.12 -1.78
N LEU A 55 0.09 -0.76 -2.42
CA LEU A 55 -0.33 -1.41 -3.65
C LEU A 55 -1.12 -2.68 -3.32
N VAL A 56 -2.35 -2.73 -3.78
CA VAL A 56 -3.18 -3.92 -3.87
C VAL A 56 -3.06 -4.46 -5.29
N ARG A 57 -2.74 -5.74 -5.41
CA ARG A 57 -2.70 -6.47 -6.67
C ARG A 57 -3.62 -7.67 -6.62
N LEU A 58 -4.42 -7.84 -7.66
CA LEU A 58 -5.22 -9.04 -7.88
C LEU A 58 -4.42 -10.01 -8.73
N GLU A 59 -4.43 -11.28 -8.37
CA GLU A 59 -3.77 -12.36 -9.11
C GLU A 59 -4.70 -13.56 -9.20
N PRO A 60 -4.81 -14.26 -10.35
CA PRO A 60 -5.52 -15.52 -10.41
C PRO A 60 -4.91 -16.55 -9.45
N ALA A 61 -5.75 -17.34 -8.79
CA ALA A 61 -5.28 -18.47 -8.01
C ALA A 61 -4.53 -19.47 -8.91
N ALA A 62 -3.60 -20.23 -8.32
CA ALA A 62 -2.81 -21.20 -9.07
C ALA A 62 -3.72 -22.21 -9.79
N GLY A 63 -3.57 -22.32 -11.11
CA GLY A 63 -4.37 -23.22 -11.94
C GLY A 63 -5.76 -22.70 -12.31
N VAL A 64 -6.10 -21.46 -11.96
CA VAL A 64 -7.35 -20.80 -12.37
C VAL A 64 -7.04 -19.78 -13.47
N GLU A 65 -7.77 -19.85 -14.59
CA GLU A 65 -7.70 -18.80 -15.60
C GLU A 65 -8.28 -17.51 -15.04
N GLY A 66 -7.59 -16.38 -15.27
CA GLY A 66 -8.09 -15.08 -14.86
C GLY A 66 -9.43 -14.78 -15.53
N PRO A 67 -10.33 -14.05 -14.86
CA PRO A 67 -11.62 -13.69 -15.44
C PRO A 67 -11.42 -12.84 -16.71
N PRO A 68 -12.32 -12.94 -17.70
CA PRO A 68 -12.27 -12.14 -18.92
C PRO A 68 -12.49 -10.66 -18.56
N TRP A 69 -11.40 -9.89 -18.60
CA TRP A 69 -11.39 -8.54 -18.03
C TRP A 69 -12.23 -7.54 -18.82
N ASP A 70 -12.40 -7.79 -20.11
CA ASP A 70 -13.28 -7.05 -21.02
C ASP A 70 -14.75 -7.05 -20.60
N THR A 71 -15.18 -8.09 -19.87
CA THR A 71 -16.59 -8.33 -19.52
C THR A 71 -16.86 -8.12 -18.03
N VAL A 72 -15.98 -8.58 -17.14
CA VAL A 72 -16.19 -8.46 -15.68
C VAL A 72 -15.20 -7.55 -14.97
N GLY A 73 -14.19 -7.04 -15.67
CA GLY A 73 -13.10 -6.26 -15.08
C GLY A 73 -13.56 -4.97 -14.40
N ARG A 74 -14.56 -4.26 -14.96
CA ARG A 74 -15.11 -3.05 -14.32
C ARG A 74 -15.81 -3.37 -13.00
N THR A 75 -16.57 -4.46 -12.94
CA THR A 75 -17.28 -4.89 -11.73
C THR A 75 -16.29 -5.29 -10.65
N ILE A 76 -15.28 -6.09 -11.00
CA ILE A 76 -14.24 -6.51 -10.06
C ILE A 76 -13.42 -5.32 -9.58
N SER A 77 -13.04 -4.42 -10.48
CA SER A 77 -12.28 -3.21 -10.11
C SER A 77 -13.09 -2.28 -9.21
N GLY A 78 -14.36 -2.06 -9.53
CA GLY A 78 -15.27 -1.27 -8.70
C GLY A 78 -15.48 -1.88 -7.32
N HIS A 79 -15.59 -3.21 -7.25
CA HIS A 79 -15.71 -3.93 -5.99
C HIS A 79 -14.44 -3.84 -5.14
N THR A 80 -13.28 -4.13 -5.71
CA THR A 80 -11.98 -4.00 -5.02
C THR A 80 -11.78 -2.58 -4.49
N MET A 81 -12.15 -1.56 -5.29
CA MET A 81 -12.10 -0.18 -4.86
C MET A 81 -13.07 0.12 -3.70
N SER A 82 -14.26 -0.46 -3.72
CA SER A 82 -15.22 -0.37 -2.60
C SER A 82 -14.66 -1.00 -1.33
N LEU A 83 -14.03 -2.17 -1.42
CA LEU A 83 -13.34 -2.81 -0.28
C LEU A 83 -12.19 -1.96 0.25
N LEU A 84 -11.38 -1.37 -0.64
CA LEU A 84 -10.28 -0.49 -0.27
C LEU A 84 -10.80 0.74 0.47
N ARG A 85 -11.83 1.41 -0.04
CA ARG A 85 -12.42 2.60 0.60
C ARG A 85 -12.94 2.33 2.02
N LYS A 86 -13.47 1.13 2.29
CA LYS A 86 -13.95 0.76 3.64
C LYS A 86 -12.86 0.78 4.71
N VAL A 87 -11.59 0.64 4.31
CA VAL A 87 -10.45 0.58 5.25
C VAL A 87 -9.63 1.87 5.29
N LEU A 88 -9.90 2.81 4.38
CA LEU A 88 -9.21 4.09 4.26
C LEU A 88 -9.92 5.18 5.08
N ARG A 89 -9.14 6.17 5.52
CA ARG A 89 -9.66 7.41 6.13
C ARG A 89 -9.96 8.42 5.02
N ASP A 90 -10.73 9.45 5.35
CA ASP A 90 -11.07 10.55 4.42
C ASP A 90 -9.83 11.29 3.89
N SER A 91 -8.72 11.27 4.63
CA SER A 91 -7.46 11.90 4.24
C SER A 91 -6.62 11.06 3.27
N ASP A 92 -6.92 9.78 3.13
CA ASP A 92 -6.18 8.82 2.32
C ASP A 92 -6.73 8.83 0.88
N ILE A 93 -5.87 8.57 -0.10
CA ILE A 93 -6.20 8.74 -1.52
C ILE A 93 -6.13 7.38 -2.23
N PRO A 94 -7.29 6.81 -2.62
CA PRO A 94 -7.33 5.62 -3.44
C PRO A 94 -7.18 5.96 -4.93
N ALA A 95 -6.39 5.16 -5.64
CA ALA A 95 -6.12 5.30 -7.06
C ALA A 95 -6.21 3.95 -7.78
N VAL A 96 -6.56 3.98 -9.06
CA VAL A 96 -6.46 2.81 -9.96
C VAL A 96 -5.21 2.98 -10.81
N ILE A 97 -4.30 2.01 -10.71
CA ILE A 97 -3.04 2.02 -11.49
C ILE A 97 -3.24 1.25 -12.79
N SER A 98 -3.91 0.11 -12.70
CA SER A 98 -4.30 -0.71 -13.83
C SER A 98 -5.53 -1.54 -13.46
N ASP A 99 -5.99 -2.32 -14.42
CA ASP A 99 -7.00 -3.35 -14.23
C ASP A 99 -6.74 -4.26 -13.01
N TRP A 100 -5.48 -4.59 -12.73
CA TRP A 100 -5.11 -5.54 -11.68
C TRP A 100 -4.49 -4.88 -10.45
N GLU A 101 -4.23 -3.58 -10.51
CA GLU A 101 -3.44 -2.87 -9.51
C GLU A 101 -4.16 -1.61 -9.01
N PHE A 102 -4.31 -1.52 -7.71
CA PHE A 102 -4.95 -0.42 -7.01
C PHE A 102 -3.97 0.12 -5.98
N LEU A 103 -3.88 1.44 -5.86
CA LEU A 103 -2.99 2.10 -4.91
C LEU A 103 -3.82 2.81 -3.85
N ALA A 104 -3.35 2.82 -2.61
CA ALA A 104 -3.77 3.77 -1.60
C ALA A 104 -2.56 4.54 -1.09
N VAL A 105 -2.66 5.87 -1.12
CA VAL A 105 -1.68 6.78 -0.52
C VAL A 105 -2.23 7.21 0.83
N LEU A 106 -1.56 6.77 1.90
CA LEU A 106 -1.93 7.09 3.28
C LEU A 106 -1.05 8.21 3.82
N ARG A 107 -1.66 9.22 4.41
CA ARG A 107 -0.95 10.32 5.07
C ARG A 107 -0.84 10.09 6.57
N ASP A 108 0.11 10.76 7.22
CA ASP A 108 0.24 10.78 8.67
C ASP A 108 0.23 9.35 9.28
N VAL A 109 1.09 8.49 8.73
CA VAL A 109 1.13 7.05 9.07
C VAL A 109 2.06 6.82 10.23
N ASP A 110 1.60 6.09 11.25
CA ASP A 110 2.48 5.49 12.25
C ASP A 110 3.16 4.24 11.66
N PRO A 111 4.49 4.22 11.45
CA PRO A 111 5.18 3.07 10.88
C PRO A 111 4.98 1.78 11.69
N GLN A 112 4.78 1.86 13.00
CA GLN A 112 4.55 0.68 13.85
C GLN A 112 3.18 0.05 13.61
N ARG A 113 2.20 0.85 13.18
CA ARG A 113 0.81 0.43 12.93
C ARG A 113 0.45 0.40 11.44
N ALA A 114 1.41 0.63 10.56
CA ALA A 114 1.25 0.64 9.12
C ALA A 114 0.53 -0.62 8.57
N PHE A 115 0.82 -1.80 9.12
CA PHE A 115 0.17 -3.04 8.66
C PHE A 115 -1.34 -3.09 8.81
N VAL A 116 -1.94 -2.27 9.70
CA VAL A 116 -3.36 -2.37 10.06
C VAL A 116 -4.27 -2.20 8.83
N VAL A 117 -3.96 -1.26 7.94
CA VAL A 117 -4.76 -1.02 6.73
C VAL A 117 -4.66 -2.20 5.78
N ALA A 118 -3.45 -2.69 5.52
CA ALA A 118 -3.22 -3.88 4.69
C ALA A 118 -3.91 -5.12 5.28
N GLN A 119 -3.85 -5.33 6.59
CA GLN A 119 -4.52 -6.44 7.26
C GLN A 119 -6.05 -6.35 7.12
N ARG A 120 -6.65 -5.20 7.43
CA ARG A 120 -8.10 -4.99 7.30
C ARG A 120 -8.57 -5.22 5.87
N PHE A 121 -7.84 -4.70 4.90
CA PHE A 121 -8.15 -4.90 3.49
C PHE A 121 -8.08 -6.37 3.11
N LEU A 122 -6.99 -7.07 3.44
CA LEU A 122 -6.82 -8.48 3.14
C LEU A 122 -7.89 -9.35 3.82
N THR A 123 -8.31 -9.04 5.05
CA THR A 123 -9.42 -9.72 5.72
C THR A 123 -10.72 -9.52 4.94
N SER A 124 -11.06 -8.27 4.61
CA SER A 124 -12.28 -7.97 3.85
C SER A 124 -12.28 -8.58 2.45
N ALA A 125 -11.12 -8.63 1.79
CA ALA A 125 -10.95 -9.28 0.49
C ALA A 125 -11.05 -10.81 0.59
N GLY A 126 -10.53 -11.43 1.66
CA GLY A 126 -10.67 -12.88 1.89
C GLY A 126 -12.12 -13.32 2.13
N GLU A 127 -12.94 -12.43 2.69
CA GLU A 127 -14.38 -12.65 2.93
C GLU A 127 -15.24 -12.32 1.69
N SER A 128 -14.66 -11.71 0.65
CA SER A 128 -15.37 -11.31 -0.57
C SER A 128 -15.81 -12.53 -1.39
N GLY A 129 -17.12 -12.65 -1.58
CA GLY A 129 -17.72 -13.63 -2.49
C GLY A 129 -17.32 -13.34 -3.94
N GLU A 130 -17.39 -12.08 -4.37
CA GLU A 130 -17.11 -11.71 -5.76
C GLU A 130 -15.66 -12.00 -6.18
N LEU A 131 -14.68 -11.71 -5.31
CA LEU A 131 -13.27 -12.00 -5.61
C LEU A 131 -13.00 -13.51 -5.62
N ARG A 132 -13.68 -14.26 -4.74
CA ARG A 132 -13.56 -15.72 -4.66
C ARG A 132 -14.17 -16.40 -5.87
N GLU A 133 -15.37 -15.99 -6.28
CA GLU A 133 -16.05 -16.50 -7.47
C GLU A 133 -15.26 -16.19 -8.75
N ALA A 134 -14.58 -15.04 -8.80
CA ALA A 134 -13.67 -14.68 -9.87
C ALA A 134 -12.31 -15.43 -9.80
N GLY A 135 -12.09 -16.28 -8.80
CA GLY A 135 -10.85 -17.03 -8.63
C GLY A 135 -9.62 -16.18 -8.32
N LEU A 136 -9.82 -14.99 -7.73
CA LEU A 136 -8.78 -14.01 -7.49
C LEU A 136 -8.23 -14.07 -6.07
N LEU A 137 -6.91 -14.03 -5.97
CA LEU A 137 -6.15 -13.80 -4.75
C LEU A 137 -5.72 -12.34 -4.68
N THR A 138 -5.66 -11.84 -3.45
CA THR A 138 -5.21 -10.48 -3.17
C THR A 138 -3.78 -10.48 -2.63
N ARG A 139 -2.92 -9.68 -3.25
CA ARG A 139 -1.57 -9.37 -2.78
C ARG A 139 -1.52 -7.92 -2.34
N VAL A 140 -0.88 -7.65 -1.21
CA VAL A 140 -0.61 -6.28 -0.78
C VAL A 140 0.89 -6.06 -0.65
N GLY A 141 1.42 -5.05 -1.29
CA GLY A 141 2.76 -4.57 -1.07
C GLY A 141 2.72 -3.14 -0.59
N TYR A 142 3.49 -2.77 0.43
CA TYR A 142 3.53 -1.38 0.87
C TYR A 142 4.90 -0.91 1.31
N VAL A 143 5.12 0.41 1.20
CA VAL A 143 6.33 1.09 1.64
C VAL A 143 5.93 2.27 2.52
N ILE A 144 6.61 2.41 3.66
CA ILE A 144 6.44 3.57 4.56
C ILE A 144 7.59 4.53 4.35
N TYR A 145 7.32 5.59 3.61
CA TYR A 145 8.28 6.65 3.28
C TYR A 145 8.28 7.74 4.36
N PRO A 146 9.43 8.30 4.77
CA PRO A 146 10.78 7.95 4.31
C PRO A 146 11.37 6.73 5.01
N LEU A 147 12.10 5.91 4.25
CA LEU A 147 12.80 4.76 4.81
C LEU A 147 14.03 5.22 5.62
N SER A 148 14.71 6.29 5.21
CA SER A 148 15.93 6.89 5.78
C SER A 148 15.66 8.16 6.61
N PRO A 149 16.47 8.45 7.66
CA PRO A 149 16.46 9.76 8.32
C PRO A 149 16.94 10.91 7.42
N GLN A 150 17.54 10.61 6.25
CA GLN A 150 17.91 11.57 5.23
C GLN A 150 16.98 11.40 4.01
N PRO A 151 15.76 11.94 4.05
CA PRO A 151 14.72 11.71 3.05
C PRO A 151 14.98 12.50 1.76
N ASN A 152 16.10 12.26 1.09
CA ASN A 152 16.58 13.06 -0.05
C ASN A 152 16.22 12.47 -1.43
N LEU A 153 15.27 11.52 -1.50
CA LEU A 153 14.81 10.96 -2.77
C LEU A 153 14.29 12.09 -3.68
N PRO A 154 14.82 12.27 -4.90
CA PRO A 154 14.28 13.24 -5.85
C PRO A 154 12.79 12.98 -6.08
N VAL A 155 11.95 14.02 -5.94
CA VAL A 155 10.49 13.84 -5.94
C VAL A 155 9.95 13.42 -7.30
N GLU A 156 10.70 13.70 -8.37
CA GLU A 156 10.43 13.25 -9.74
C GLU A 156 10.61 11.73 -9.89
N ARG A 157 11.31 11.09 -8.94
CA ARG A 157 11.52 9.64 -8.87
C ARG A 157 10.56 8.93 -7.92
N TRP A 158 9.41 9.53 -7.61
CA TRP A 158 8.42 8.95 -6.69
C TRP A 158 7.97 7.54 -7.11
N HIS A 159 7.93 7.25 -8.42
CA HIS A 159 7.56 5.94 -8.97
C HIS A 159 8.43 4.80 -8.43
N LEU A 160 9.68 5.07 -8.02
CA LEU A 160 10.52 4.06 -7.38
C LEU A 160 9.91 3.54 -6.08
N LEU A 161 9.15 4.34 -5.35
CA LEU A 161 8.44 3.89 -4.14
C LEU A 161 7.24 3.00 -4.49
N LEU A 162 6.54 3.31 -5.59
CA LEU A 162 5.46 2.49 -6.13
C LEU A 162 6.00 1.15 -6.62
N ASP A 163 7.09 1.16 -7.38
CA ASP A 163 7.76 -0.04 -7.87
C ASP A 163 8.29 -0.89 -6.71
N LEU A 164 8.75 -0.26 -5.62
CA LEU A 164 9.19 -0.98 -4.43
C LEU A 164 7.99 -1.62 -3.71
N ALA A 165 6.87 -0.91 -3.59
CA ALA A 165 5.63 -1.50 -3.09
C ALA A 165 5.17 -2.68 -3.97
N ARG A 166 5.25 -2.54 -5.30
CA ARG A 166 4.99 -3.63 -6.24
C ARG A 166 5.90 -4.83 -6.00
N HIS A 167 7.21 -4.60 -5.86
CA HIS A 167 8.19 -5.62 -5.55
C HIS A 167 7.87 -6.33 -4.23
N MET A 168 7.42 -5.61 -3.20
CA MET A 168 6.99 -6.21 -1.94
C MET A 168 5.76 -7.11 -2.13
N SER A 169 4.78 -6.71 -2.95
CA SER A 169 3.59 -7.53 -3.23
C SER A 169 3.94 -8.88 -3.88
N GLU A 170 4.96 -8.92 -4.73
CA GLU A 170 5.42 -10.12 -5.44
C GLU A 170 6.02 -11.18 -4.52
N ARG A 171 6.51 -10.78 -3.33
CA ARG A 171 7.03 -11.73 -2.33
C ARG A 171 5.96 -12.71 -1.85
N GLY A 172 4.69 -12.36 -2.05
CA GLY A 172 3.53 -13.20 -1.77
C GLY A 172 3.13 -14.18 -2.87
N ARG A 173 3.81 -14.19 -4.02
CA ARG A 173 3.35 -14.95 -5.20
C ARG A 173 3.20 -16.46 -4.96
N ALA A 174 4.05 -17.04 -4.12
CA ALA A 174 3.99 -18.46 -3.76
C ALA A 174 2.93 -18.79 -2.70
N ALA A 175 2.23 -17.79 -2.13
CA ALA A 175 1.24 -18.01 -1.09
C ALA A 175 -0.10 -18.48 -1.68
N ALA A 176 -0.65 -19.54 -1.10
CA ALA A 176 -1.95 -20.09 -1.49
C ALA A 176 -3.14 -19.21 -1.07
N SER A 177 -2.94 -18.27 -0.15
CA SER A 177 -3.97 -17.34 0.34
C SER A 177 -3.54 -15.89 0.14
N GLY A 178 -4.49 -14.96 0.30
CA GLY A 178 -4.21 -13.53 0.30
C GLY A 178 -3.17 -13.15 1.36
N CYS A 179 -2.21 -12.32 0.99
CA CYS A 179 -1.10 -11.95 1.87
C CYS A 179 -0.55 -10.58 1.55
N GLY A 180 0.20 -10.00 2.49
CA GLY A 180 0.83 -8.72 2.33
C GLY A 180 2.26 -8.64 2.86
N PHE A 181 3.06 -7.77 2.27
CA PHE A 181 4.42 -7.46 2.70
C PHE A 181 4.65 -5.96 2.71
N GLY A 182 5.08 -5.44 3.85
CA GLY A 182 5.48 -4.06 4.04
C GLY A 182 6.98 -3.92 4.10
N LEU A 183 7.48 -2.78 3.63
CA LEU A 183 8.85 -2.34 3.85
C LEU A 183 8.84 -1.06 4.66
N LEU A 184 9.60 -1.06 5.75
CA LEU A 184 9.76 0.08 6.64
C LEU A 184 11.21 0.21 7.08
N ARG A 185 11.52 1.35 7.72
CA ARG A 185 12.79 1.62 8.36
C ARG A 185 13.13 0.53 9.38
N GLY A 186 14.34 -0.03 9.30
CA GLY A 186 14.88 -0.91 10.33
C GLY A 186 15.53 -0.15 11.49
N PRO A 187 15.69 -0.78 12.66
CA PRO A 187 16.19 -0.13 13.87
C PRO A 187 17.63 0.39 13.73
N ASN A 188 18.45 -0.23 12.88
CA ASN A 188 19.88 0.10 12.76
C ASN A 188 20.16 1.16 11.68
N LEU A 189 19.14 1.59 10.91
CA LEU A 189 19.36 2.46 9.76
C LEU A 189 19.96 3.81 10.13
N VAL A 190 19.59 4.36 11.28
CA VAL A 190 20.04 5.69 11.73
C VAL A 190 21.56 5.76 11.78
N GLU A 191 22.21 4.69 12.26
CA GLU A 191 23.66 4.62 12.42
C GLU A 191 24.40 4.48 11.09
N THR A 192 23.73 3.99 10.05
CA THR A 192 24.36 3.75 8.73
C THR A 192 24.61 5.04 7.94
N GLY A 193 23.84 6.10 8.21
CA GLY A 193 23.90 7.34 7.44
C GLY A 193 23.54 7.22 5.96
N ILE A 194 22.95 6.10 5.52
CA ILE A 194 22.61 5.87 4.10
C ILE A 194 21.46 6.82 3.71
N PRO A 195 21.64 7.68 2.68
CA PRO A 195 20.57 8.56 2.21
C PRO A 195 19.47 7.79 1.49
N GLU A 196 18.25 8.33 1.48
CA GLU A 196 17.09 7.72 0.82
C GLU A 196 17.35 7.46 -0.68
N SER A 197 18.04 8.38 -1.35
CA SER A 197 18.42 8.28 -2.76
C SER A 197 19.21 7.03 -3.11
N ASP A 198 19.96 6.51 -2.14
CA ASP A 198 20.82 5.33 -2.30
C ASP A 198 20.15 4.10 -1.70
N LEU A 199 19.42 4.27 -0.60
CA LEU A 199 18.70 3.19 0.08
C LEU A 199 17.60 2.58 -0.79
N VAL A 200 16.81 3.40 -1.50
CA VAL A 200 15.71 2.91 -2.34
C VAL A 200 16.21 1.98 -3.46
N PRO A 201 17.22 2.37 -4.28
CA PRO A 201 17.85 1.46 -5.23
C PRO A 201 18.44 0.19 -4.60
N LEU A 202 19.11 0.31 -3.44
CA LEU A 202 19.68 -0.84 -2.73
C LEU A 202 18.60 -1.82 -2.25
N ALA A 203 17.42 -1.31 -1.85
CA ALA A 203 16.28 -2.14 -1.47
C ALA A 203 15.84 -3.05 -2.62
N PHE A 204 15.77 -2.56 -3.86
CA PHE A 204 15.45 -3.41 -5.01
C PHE A 204 16.44 -4.54 -5.23
N GLN A 205 17.73 -4.28 -5.00
CA GLN A 205 18.78 -5.25 -5.29
C GLN A 205 18.92 -6.30 -4.19
N ASN A 206 18.83 -5.89 -2.91
CA ASN A 206 19.27 -6.68 -1.78
C ASN A 206 18.43 -6.46 -0.51
N VAL A 207 17.11 -6.31 -0.63
CA VAL A 207 16.21 -6.10 0.53
C VAL A 207 16.41 -7.14 1.65
N ASP A 208 16.65 -8.41 1.31
CA ASP A 208 16.86 -9.47 2.29
C ASP A 208 18.14 -9.28 3.11
N THR A 209 19.23 -8.82 2.46
CA THR A 209 20.50 -8.52 3.15
C THR A 209 20.34 -7.29 4.04
N LEU A 210 19.69 -6.23 3.54
CA LEU A 210 19.41 -5.02 4.33
C LEU A 210 18.50 -5.33 5.53
N THR A 211 17.55 -6.26 5.36
CA THR A 211 16.67 -6.70 6.44
C THR A 211 17.43 -7.50 7.49
N LYS A 212 18.29 -8.43 7.08
CA LYS A 212 19.17 -9.18 8.00
C LYS A 212 20.12 -8.28 8.78
N ALA A 213 20.59 -7.19 8.16
CA ALA A 213 21.44 -6.20 8.81
C ALA A 213 20.65 -5.23 9.74
N GLY A 214 19.32 -5.33 9.80
CA GLY A 214 18.46 -4.44 10.58
C GLY A 214 18.36 -3.02 10.00
N ILE A 215 18.79 -2.82 8.75
CA ILE A 215 18.72 -1.54 8.02
C ILE A 215 17.30 -1.29 7.51
N LEU A 216 16.65 -2.33 7.02
CA LEU A 216 15.24 -2.33 6.65
C LEU A 216 14.50 -3.36 7.49
N GLN A 217 13.18 -3.25 7.55
CA GLN A 217 12.32 -4.25 8.16
C GLN A 217 11.22 -4.64 7.18
N ILE A 218 11.03 -5.95 7.01
CA ILE A 218 9.92 -6.52 6.26
C ILE A 218 8.81 -6.90 7.24
N GLN A 219 7.62 -6.36 7.03
CA GLN A 219 6.43 -6.71 7.80
C GLN A 219 5.51 -7.62 7.00
N ARG A 220 5.42 -8.89 7.40
CA ARG A 220 4.58 -9.89 6.74
C ARG A 220 3.18 -9.92 7.34
N ILE A 221 2.17 -9.97 6.48
CA ILE A 221 0.76 -10.11 6.82
C ILE A 221 0.23 -11.35 6.12
N GLN A 222 -0.36 -12.26 6.88
CA GLN A 222 -1.08 -13.40 6.31
C GLN A 222 -2.48 -13.43 6.91
N VAL A 223 -3.48 -13.57 6.05
CA VAL A 223 -4.83 -13.88 6.51
C VAL A 223 -4.90 -15.38 6.70
N LEU A 224 -5.18 -15.81 7.93
CA LEU A 224 -5.50 -17.20 8.20
C LEU A 224 -6.82 -17.52 7.50
N SER A 225 -6.78 -18.46 6.55
CA SER A 225 -8.00 -18.96 5.92
C SER A 225 -8.83 -19.73 6.96
N GLY A 226 -9.99 -19.19 7.31
CA GLY A 226 -11.12 -19.89 7.92
C GLY A 226 -10.86 -20.81 9.12
N MET A 227 -11.17 -20.33 10.33
CA MET A 227 -12.04 -21.15 11.17
C MET A 227 -13.42 -21.11 10.50
N SER A 228 -13.82 -22.22 9.88
CA SER A 228 -15.23 -22.45 9.57
C SER A 228 -16.02 -22.26 10.88
N PRO A 229 -17.16 -21.53 10.91
CA PRO A 229 -18.09 -21.72 12.01
C PRO A 229 -18.47 -23.21 11.96
N ALA A 230 -18.10 -23.95 13.00
CA ALA A 230 -18.52 -25.33 13.15
C ALA A 230 -20.06 -25.35 13.02
N GLY A 231 -20.55 -26.15 12.08
CA GLY A 231 -21.95 -26.53 12.02
C GLY A 231 -22.35 -27.39 13.21
#